data_AF-A0A1A3PSP9-F1
#
_entry.id   AF-A0A1A3PSP9-F1
#
_cell.length_a   1.000
_cell.length_b   1.000
_cell.length_c   1.000
_cell.angle_alpha   90.00
_cell.angle_beta   90.00
_cell.angle_gamma   90.00
#
_symmetry.space_group_name_H-M   'P 1'
#
loop_
_entity.id
_entity.type
_entity.pdbx_description
1 polymer ?
#
loop_
_entity_poly.entity_id
_entity_poly.type
_entity_poly.pdbx_seq_one_letter_code
_entity_poly.pdbx_strand_id
1 'polypeptide(L)' 'MSNEAGTLLSCGHDGCGCRVRIEVACHCEGDHAYICKCGDEMVEVAS' A
#
# COMPACT_ATOMS: atom_id res chain seq x y z
N MET A 1 3.45 -6.82 7.63
CA MET A 1 2.28 -5.98 7.96
C MET A 1 1.08 -6.44 7.15
N SER A 2 0.03 -6.91 7.81
CA SER A 2 -1.26 -7.18 7.15
C SER A 2 -2.03 -5.87 7.15
N ASN A 3 -2.13 -5.21 6.00
CA ASN A 3 -2.93 -3.99 5.89
C ASN A 3 -4.41 -4.38 5.96
N GLU A 4 -5.13 -3.81 6.92
CA GLU A 4 -6.53 -4.10 7.17
C GLU A 4 -7.43 -3.48 6.10
N ALA A 5 -8.66 -3.99 6.01
CA ALA A 5 -9.66 -3.39 5.14
C ALA A 5 -9.90 -1.92 5.55
N GLY A 6 -9.83 -1.01 4.58
CA GLY A 6 -9.95 0.43 4.75
C GLY A 6 -8.62 1.17 4.76
N THR A 7 -7.49 0.51 5.01
CA THR A 7 -6.16 1.12 4.96
C THR A 7 -5.91 1.80 3.61
N LEU A 8 -5.44 3.05 3.65
CA LEU A 8 -5.13 3.84 2.47
C LEU A 8 -3.61 3.88 2.29
N LEU A 9 -3.15 3.43 1.13
CA LEU A 9 -1.75 3.48 0.75
C LEU A 9 -1.50 4.58 -0.29
N SER A 10 -0.34 5.20 -0.21
CA SER A 10 0.18 6.15 -1.19
C SER A 10 1.53 5.67 -1.71
N CYS A 11 1.78 5.83 -3.00
CA CYS A 11 3.11 5.59 -3.57
C CYS A 11 4.15 6.52 -2.92
N GLY A 12 5.32 5.98 -2.57
CA GLY A 12 6.45 6.74 -2.02
C GLY A 12 7.17 7.63 -3.03
N HIS A 13 7.00 7.37 -4.33
CA HIS A 13 7.67 8.12 -5.38
C HIS A 13 7.05 9.51 -5.53
N ASP A 14 7.87 10.54 -5.28
CA ASP A 14 7.45 11.94 -5.45
C ASP A 14 6.94 12.20 -6.88
N GLY A 15 5.79 12.86 -6.97
CA GLY A 15 5.12 13.14 -8.24
C GLY A 15 4.35 11.97 -8.88
N CYS A 16 4.42 10.73 -8.35
CA CYS A 16 3.63 9.61 -8.89
C CYS A 16 2.13 9.75 -8.58
N GLY A 17 1.79 10.10 -7.34
CA GLY A 17 0.41 10.40 -6.91
C GLY A 17 -0.55 9.20 -6.86
N CYS A 18 -0.09 7.97 -7.12
CA CYS A 18 -0.93 6.78 -7.01
C CYS A 18 -1.37 6.55 -5.56
N ARG A 19 -2.66 6.27 -5.38
CA ARG A 19 -3.28 5.89 -4.11
C ARG A 19 -4.16 4.67 -4.32
N VAL A 20 -4.10 3.73 -3.38
CA VAL A 20 -4.94 2.53 -3.38
C VAL A 20 -5.52 2.34 -1.98
N ARG A 21 -6.74 1.81 -1.92
CA ARG A 21 -7.37 1.43 -0.66
C ARG A 21 -7.46 -0.09 -0.61
N ILE A 22 -7.13 -0.67 0.53
CA ILE A 22 -7.34 -2.10 0.76
C ILE A 22 -8.83 -2.33 0.98
N GLU A 23 -9.49 -3.04 0.06
CA GLU A 23 -10.91 -3.40 0.22
C GLU A 23 -11.08 -4.67 1.07
N VAL A 24 -10.14 -5.61 0.96
CA VAL A 24 -10.11 -6.87 1.71
C VAL A 24 -8.68 -7.10 2.20
N ALA A 25 -8.52 -7.43 3.48
CA ALA A 25 -7.23 -7.67 4.08
C ALA A 25 -6.53 -8.88 3.43
N CYS A 26 -5.21 -8.77 3.26
CA CYS A 26 -4.38 -9.88 2.81
C CYS A 26 -3.88 -10.69 4.01
N HIS A 27 -4.06 -12.02 3.95
CA HIS A 27 -3.67 -12.96 5.01
C HIS A 27 -2.54 -13.92 4.56
N CYS A 28 -1.75 -13.52 3.56
CA CYS A 28 -0.56 -14.28 3.19
C CYS A 28 0.47 -14.26 4.32
N GLU A 29 1.22 -15.36 4.48
CA GLU A 29 2.33 -15.43 5.44
C GLU A 29 3.52 -14.56 4.98
N GLY A 30 4.16 -13.86 5.92
CA GLY A 30 5.31 -12.99 5.66
C GLY A 30 4.98 -11.51 5.59
N ASP A 31 6.02 -10.67 5.49
CA ASP A 31 5.86 -9.23 5.29
C ASP A 31 6.12 -8.87 3.82
N HIS A 32 5.07 -8.53 3.10
CA HIS A 32 5.12 -8.22 1.67
C HIS A 32 4.68 -6.77 1.46
N ALA A 33 5.56 -5.97 0.85
CA ALA A 33 5.23 -4.62 0.45
C ALA A 33 4.28 -4.62 -0.76
N TYR A 34 3.36 -3.67 -0.78
CA TYR A 34 2.59 -3.35 -1.99
C TYR A 34 3.47 -2.50 -2.91
N ILE A 35 3.58 -2.90 -4.17
CA ILE A 35 4.44 -2.22 -5.14
C ILE A 35 3.57 -1.45 -6.14
N CYS A 36 3.86 -0.17 -6.29
CA CYS A 36 3.25 0.66 -7.31
C CYS A 36 3.74 0.22 -8.69
N LYS A 37 2.95 0.45 -9.73
CA LYS A 37 3.35 0.17 -11.12
C LYS A 37 4.63 0.93 -11.53
N CYS A 38 4.95 2.07 -10.91
CA CYS A 38 6.20 2.78 -11.15
C CYS A 38 7.44 2.09 -10.56
N GLY A 39 7.25 1.03 -9.77
CA GLY A 39 8.31 0.23 -9.16
C GLY A 39 8.61 0.58 -7.70
N ASP A 40 8.03 1.65 -7.17
CA ASP A 40 8.28 2.08 -5.78
C ASP A 40 7.25 1.50 -4.79
N GLU A 41 7.60 1.49 -3.51
CA GLU A 41 6.73 0.96 -2.46
C GLU A 41 5.52 1.84 -2.19
N MET A 42 4.40 1.20 -1.86
CA MET A 42 3.20 1.87 -1.37
C MET A 42 3.20 1.84 0.16
N VAL A 43 3.18 3.03 0.75
CA VAL A 43 3.24 3.23 2.20
C VAL A 43 1.88 3.66 2.73
N GLU A 44 1.55 3.26 3.95
CA GLU A 44 0.32 3.69 4.61
C GLU A 44 0.31 5.20 4.83
N VAL A 45 -0.82 5.82 4.51
CA VAL A 45 -1.05 7.23 4.82
C VAL A 45 -1.47 7.30 6.28
N ALA A 46 -0.54 7.66 7.17
CA ALA A 46 -0.88 7.95 8.55
C ALA A 46 -1.90 9.09 8.61
N SER A 47 -3.01 8.85 9.32
CA SER A 47 -4.06 9.83 9.59
C SER A 47 -3.70 10.77 10.72
#